data_AF-A0A380NYI4-F1
#
_entry.id   AF-A0A380NYI4-F1
#
_cell.length_a   1.000
_cell.length_b   1.000
_cell.length_c   1.000
_cell.angle_alpha   90.00
_cell.angle_beta   90.00
_cell.angle_gamma   90.00
#
_symmetry.space_group_name_H-M   'P 1'
#
loop_
_entity.id
_entity.type
_entity.pdbx_description
1 polymer ?
#
loop_
_entity_poly.entity_id
_entity_poly.type
_entity_poly.pdbx_seq_one_letter_code
_entity_poly.pdbx_strand_id
1 'polypeptide(L)'
;MELLALINALLQAQRTETPVTIVSDSKYVLDGVTNWMYNWQASGWKKQSGEIANLTAWQQIYELVQQLGNRLAFIWVKGHATSQGNILVDQLLNEAMDAL
;
A
#
# COMPACT_ATOMS: atom_id res chain seq x y z
N MET A 1 -3.17 1.62 10.28
CA MET A 1 -3.59 0.23 9.99
C MET A 1 -3.38 -0.09 8.50
N GLU A 2 -4.04 0.58 7.56
CA GLU A 2 -3.88 0.25 6.12
C GLU A 2 -2.54 0.67 5.48
N LEU A 3 -2.06 1.91 5.72
CA LEU A 3 -0.76 2.35 5.16
C LEU A 3 0.43 1.59 5.74
N LEU A 4 0.35 1.21 7.02
CA LEU A 4 1.37 0.37 7.66
C LEU A 4 1.37 -1.04 7.06
N ALA A 5 0.18 -1.61 6.78
CA ALA A 5 0.07 -2.89 6.09
C ALA A 5 0.70 -2.84 4.70
N LEU A 6 0.47 -1.76 3.95
CA LEU A 6 1.13 -1.55 2.66
C LEU A 6 2.66 -1.43 2.81
N ILE A 7 3.16 -0.65 3.76
CA ILE A 7 4.61 -0.52 4.02
C ILE A 7 5.22 -1.89 4.32
N ASN A 8 4.60 -2.67 5.20
CA ASN A 8 5.08 -4.01 5.54
C ASN A 8 5.07 -4.93 4.32
N ALA A 9 4.02 -4.91 3.50
CA ALA A 9 3.95 -5.69 2.27
C ALA A 9 5.07 -5.31 1.29
N LEU A 10 5.36 -4.02 1.13
CA LEU A 10 6.44 -3.52 0.28
C LEU A 10 7.82 -3.92 0.82
N LEU A 11 8.04 -3.85 2.13
CA LEU A 11 9.28 -4.31 2.76
C LEU A 11 9.50 -5.81 2.56
N GLN A 12 8.46 -6.63 2.66
CA GLN A 12 8.57 -8.06 2.35
C GLN A 12 8.85 -8.29 0.86
N ALA A 13 8.22 -7.51 -0.02
CA ALA A 13 8.47 -7.59 -1.47
C ALA A 13 9.93 -7.27 -1.83
N GLN A 14 10.62 -6.41 -1.06
CA GLN A 14 12.04 -6.12 -1.28
C GLN A 14 12.97 -7.29 -0.97
N ARG A 15 12.53 -8.25 -0.16
CA ARG A 15 13.33 -9.41 0.25
C ARG A 15 13.35 -10.50 -0.83
N THR A 16 12.62 -10.32 -1.92
CA THR A 16 12.58 -11.23 -3.07
C THR A 16 12.88 -10.49 -4.36
N GLU A 17 13.46 -11.21 -5.33
CA GLU A 17 13.68 -10.71 -6.70
C GLU A 17 12.50 -11.04 -7.64
N THR A 18 11.55 -11.87 -7.19
CA THR A 18 10.39 -12.25 -8.00
C THR A 18 9.40 -11.08 -8.14
N PRO A 19 8.64 -11.01 -9.24
CA PRO A 19 7.50 -10.11 -9.33
C PRO A 19 6.50 -10.35 -8.19
N VAL A 20 5.99 -9.26 -7.60
CA VAL A 20 5.04 -9.26 -6.49
C VAL A 20 3.79 -8.49 -6.91
N THR A 21 2.63 -9.06 -6.60
CA THR A 21 1.34 -8.40 -6.78
C THR A 21 0.73 -8.11 -5.41
N ILE A 22 0.43 -6.84 -5.14
CA ILE A 22 -0.29 -6.41 -3.94
C ILE A 22 -1.77 -6.28 -4.30
N VAL A 23 -2.61 -7.00 -3.56
CA VAL A 23 -4.06 -6.97 -3.70
C VAL A 23 -4.64 -6.19 -2.53
N SER A 24 -5.51 -5.22 -2.79
CA SER A 24 -6.19 -4.45 -1.74
C SER A 24 -7.61 -4.12 -2.16
N ASP A 25 -8.52 -4.09 -1.19
CA ASP A 25 -9.86 -3.54 -1.35
C ASP A 25 -9.98 -2.06 -0.99
N SER A 26 -8.95 -1.49 -0.37
CA SER A 26 -8.87 -0.08 -0.04
C SER A 26 -8.60 0.75 -1.29
N LYS A 27 -9.68 1.35 -1.80
CA LYS A 27 -9.58 2.34 -2.87
C LYS A 27 -8.69 3.53 -2.47
N TYR A 28 -8.67 3.89 -1.19
CA TYR A 28 -7.79 4.94 -0.65
C TYR A 28 -6.31 4.59 -0.85
N VAL A 29 -5.90 3.37 -0.47
CA VAL A 29 -4.52 2.90 -0.65
C VAL A 29 -4.14 2.86 -2.13
N LEU A 30 -5.02 2.31 -2.97
CA LEU A 30 -4.75 2.15 -4.39
C LEU A 30 -4.69 3.48 -5.15
N ASP A 31 -5.65 4.38 -4.95
CA ASP A 31 -5.62 5.71 -5.57
C ASP A 31 -4.39 6.50 -5.09
N GLY A 32 -4.01 6.35 -3.82
CA GLY A 32 -2.83 6.98 -3.27
C GLY A 32 -1.52 6.48 -3.89
N VAL A 33 -1.35 5.15 -4.00
CA VAL A 33 -0.11 4.53 -4.50
C VAL A 33 0.00 4.56 -6.03
N THR A 34 -1.12 4.65 -6.75
CA THR A 34 -1.09 4.71 -8.23
C THR A 34 -1.17 6.12 -8.79
N ASN A 35 -1.65 7.10 -8.02
CA ASN A 35 -1.90 8.44 -8.54
C ASN A 35 -1.43 9.55 -7.59
N TRP A 36 -1.97 9.64 -6.37
CA TRP A 36 -1.76 10.84 -5.55
C TRP A 36 -0.31 11.09 -5.16
N MET A 37 0.42 10.05 -4.77
CA MET A 37 1.81 10.19 -4.32
C MET A 37 2.73 10.72 -5.42
N TYR A 38 2.47 10.41 -6.69
CA TYR A 38 3.23 10.94 -7.82
C TYR A 38 2.99 12.43 -8.01
N ASN A 39 1.74 12.87 -7.92
CA ASN A 39 1.40 14.29 -8.01
C ASN A 39 1.97 15.09 -6.83
N TRP A 40 1.93 14.50 -5.62
CA TRP A 40 2.53 15.11 -4.44
C TRP A 40 4.05 15.19 -4.56
N GLN A 41 4.71 14.13 -5.02
CA GLN A 41 6.16 14.13 -5.24
C GLN A 41 6.56 15.19 -6.28
N ALA A 42 5.84 15.29 -7.40
CA ALA A 42 6.06 16.31 -8.42
C ALA A 42 5.87 17.74 -7.88
N SER A 43 4.99 17.91 -6.90
CA SER A 43 4.73 19.18 -6.20
C SER A 43 5.65 19.41 -4.98
N GLY A 44 6.70 18.60 -4.80
CA GLY A 44 7.62 18.71 -3.67
C GLY A 44 6.97 18.38 -2.32
N TRP A 45 6.05 17.41 -2.31
CA TRP A 45 5.28 16.94 -1.16
C TRP A 45 4.39 18.01 -0.52
N LYS A 46 3.76 18.83 -1.37
CA LYS A 46 2.81 19.88 -0.99
C LYS A 46 1.53 19.73 -1.78
N LYS A 47 0.39 20.08 -1.19
CA LYS A 47 -0.89 20.23 -1.89
C LYS A 47 -1.49 21.60 -1.60
N GLN A 48 -2.24 22.15 -2.55
CA GLN A 48 -2.85 23.48 -2.41
C GLN A 48 -3.87 23.54 -1.26
N SER A 49 -4.51 22.41 -0.94
CA SER A 49 -5.52 22.32 0.11
C SER A 49 -4.97 22.14 1.52
N GLY A 50 -3.66 22.32 1.73
CA GLY A 50 -3.01 22.24 3.04
C GLY A 50 -2.12 21.01 3.22
N GLU A 51 -2.03 20.46 4.43
CA GLU A 51 -1.10 19.37 4.75
C GLU A 51 -1.57 18.01 4.21
N ILE A 52 -0.63 17.23 3.67
CA ILE A 52 -0.89 15.86 3.23
C ILE A 52 -0.93 14.97 4.48
N ALA A 53 -2.09 14.34 4.73
CA ALA A 53 -2.23 13.41 5.83
C ALA A 53 -1.29 12.20 5.62
N ASN A 54 -0.63 11.77 6.70
CA ASN A 54 0.34 10.66 6.69
C ASN A 54 1.51 10.86 5.71
N LEU A 55 1.98 12.10 5.54
CA LEU A 55 3.02 12.45 4.58
C LEU A 55 4.26 11.54 4.67
N THR A 56 4.78 11.33 5.88
CA THR A 56 5.97 10.48 6.10
C THR A 56 5.75 9.06 5.59
N ALA A 57 4.57 8.49 5.81
CA ALA A 57 4.23 7.16 5.31
C ALA A 57 4.18 7.13 3.78
N TRP A 58 3.57 8.16 3.15
CA TRP A 58 3.52 8.26 1.69
C TRP A 58 4.88 8.42 1.05
N GLN A 59 5.79 9.17 1.67
CA GLN A 59 7.18 9.30 1.23
C GLN A 59 7.90 7.95 1.27
N GLN A 60 7.78 7.23 2.39
CA GLN A 60 8.37 5.90 2.51
C GLN A 60 7.77 4.91 1.49
N ILE A 61 6.45 4.88 1.34
CA ILE A 61 5.77 4.04 0.33
C ILE A 61 6.29 4.36 -1.07
N TYR A 62 6.41 5.65 -1.41
CA TYR A 62 6.92 6.08 -2.70
C TYR A 62 8.33 5.55 -2.96
N GLU A 63 9.25 5.70 -2.01
CA GLU A 63 10.62 5.18 -2.13
C GLU A 63 10.65 3.66 -2.34
N LEU A 64 9.88 2.90 -1.53
CA LEU A 64 9.81 1.45 -1.64
C LEU A 64 9.24 1.00 -3.01
N VAL A 65 8.20 1.69 -3.50
CA VAL A 65 7.60 1.43 -4.81
C VAL A 65 8.60 1.71 -5.93
N GLN A 66 9.36 2.81 -5.85
CA GLN A 66 10.39 3.13 -6.84
C GLN A 66 11.51 2.08 -6.85
N GLN A 67 11.92 1.58 -5.69
CA GLN A 67 12.95 0.53 -5.56
C GLN A 67 12.49 -0.83 -6.14
N LEU A 68 11.21 -1.16 -5.99
CA LEU A 68 10.63 -2.39 -6.56
C LEU A 68 10.39 -2.28 -8.07
N GLY A 69 10.05 -1.08 -8.56
CA GLY A 69 9.89 -0.78 -9.98
C GLY A 69 8.92 -1.73 -10.68
N ASN A 70 9.31 -2.24 -11.84
CA ASN A 70 8.49 -3.12 -12.70
C ASN A 70 8.17 -4.49 -12.08
N ARG A 71 8.76 -4.83 -10.93
CA ARG A 71 8.44 -6.06 -10.20
C ARG A 71 7.16 -5.93 -9.40
N LEU A 72 6.63 -4.73 -9.22
CA LEU A 72 5.46 -4.48 -8.40
C LEU A 72 4.21 -4.25 -9.25
N ALA A 73 3.16 -4.99 -8.97
CA ALA A 73 1.83 -4.78 -9.53
C ALA A 73 0.80 -4.56 -8.42
N PHE A 74 -0.25 -3.80 -8.72
CA PHE A 74 -1.36 -3.55 -7.80
C PHE A 74 -2.67 -4.03 -8.42
N ILE A 75 -3.49 -4.73 -7.64
CA ILE A 75 -4.83 -5.16 -8.04
C ILE A 75 -5.85 -4.63 -7.05
N TRP A 76 -6.87 -3.96 -7.58
CA TRP A 76 -8.06 -3.61 -6.82
C TRP A 76 -9.05 -4.78 -6.81
N VAL A 77 -9.51 -5.15 -5.62
CA VAL A 77 -10.66 -6.04 -5.46
C VAL A 77 -11.80 -5.27 -4.79
N LYS A 78 -13.02 -5.53 -5.21
CA LYS A 78 -14.18 -4.87 -4.60
C LYS A 78 -14.38 -5.45 -3.19
N GLY A 79 -14.22 -4.61 -2.17
CA GLY A 79 -14.49 -4.99 -0.78
C GLY A 79 -15.95 -5.33 -0.58
N HIS A 80 -16.26 -6.62 -0.52
CA HIS A 80 -17.50 -7.15 0.02
C HIS A 80 -17.16 -8.40 0.83
N ALA A 81 -17.79 -8.53 2.00
CA ALA A 81 -17.59 -9.57 3.02
C ALA A 81 -17.89 -11.03 2.57
N THR A 82 -17.87 -11.30 1.26
CA THR A 82 -18.19 -12.61 0.65
C THR A 82 -17.06 -13.17 -0.20
N SER A 83 -15.95 -12.43 -0.39
CA SER A 83 -14.80 -12.96 -1.12
C SER A 83 -13.86 -13.72 -0.18
N GLN A 84 -13.66 -15.02 -0.42
CA GLN A 84 -12.78 -15.90 0.38
C GLN A 84 -11.38 -15.32 0.61
N GLY A 85 -10.87 -14.51 -0.33
CA GLY A 85 -9.58 -13.84 -0.21
C GLY A 85 -9.53 -12.80 0.91
N ASN A 86 -10.61 -12.04 1.13
CA ASN A 86 -10.67 -11.04 2.21
C ASN A 86 -10.74 -11.72 3.57
N ILE A 87 -11.48 -12.84 3.70
CA ILE A 87 -11.57 -13.59 4.95
C ILE A 87 -10.19 -14.14 5.35
N LEU A 88 -9.42 -14.66 4.38
CA LEU A 88 -8.07 -15.16 4.65
C LEU A 88 -7.10 -14.04 5.04
N VAL A 89 -7.17 -12.89 4.36
CA VAL A 89 -6.32 -11.74 4.70
C VAL A 89 -6.67 -11.19 6.08
N ASP A 90 -7.96 -11.05 6.41
CA ASP A 90 -8.41 -10.61 7.74
C ASP A 90 -8.00 -11.60 8.84
N GLN A 91 -8.10 -12.91 8.57
CA GLN A 91 -7.64 -13.95 9.50
C GLN A 91 -6.13 -13.87 9.76
N LEU A 92 -5.31 -13.78 8.70
CA LEU A 92 -3.86 -13.65 8.84
C LEU A 92 -3.46 -12.33 9.52
N LEU A 93 -4.21 -11.24 9.28
CA LEU A 93 -3.97 -9.95 9.92
C LEU A 93 -4.26 -10.01 11.43
N ASN A 94 -5.36 -10.67 11.83
CA ASN A 94 -5.71 -10.86 13.23
C ASN A 94 -4.68 -11.74 13.94
N GLU A 95 -4.26 -12.86 13.34
CA GLU A 95 -3.22 -13.72 13.90
C GLU A 95 -1.87 -12.99 14.07
N ALA A 96 -1.52 -12.10 13.13
CA ALA A 96 -0.30 -11.30 13.24
C ALA A 96 -0.39 -10.18 14.29
N MET A 97 -1.60 -9.65 14.57
CA MET A 97 -1.81 -8.66 15.63
C MET A 97 -1.82 -9.30 17.03
N ASP A 98 -2.32 -10.53 17.17
CA ASP A 98 -2.31 -11.27 18.43
C ASP A 98 -0.90 -11.77 18.81
N ALA A 99 0.01 -11.85 17.85
CA ALA A 99 1.41 -12.26 18.07
C ALA A 99 2.35 -11.10 18.45
N LEU A 100 1.82 -9.90 18.68
CA LEU A 100 2.53 -8.65 18.96
C LEU A 100 2.29 -8.20 20.41
#